data_AF-A0A7R9Q003-F1
#
_entry.id   AF-A0A7R9Q003-F1
#
_cell.length_a   1.000
_cell.length_b   1.000
_cell.length_c   1.000
_cell.angle_alpha   90.00
_cell.angle_beta   90.00
_cell.angle_gamma   90.00
#
_symmetry.space_group_name_H-M   'P 1'
#
loop_
_entity.id
_entity.type
_entity.pdbx_description
1 polymer ?
#
loop_
_entity_poly.entity_id
_entity_poly.type
_entity_poly.pdbx_seq_one_letter_code
_entity_poly.pdbx_strand_id
1 'polypeptide(L)'
;MANKSSTNTVTTAESITLLNKMDVFLQEVEVIRESIDKMGFNVEEVNKSHLKILSSTTNDENTKRQLEDLMADIKRTAFKVREKLKAIEMNINEMERSGSESADFRIRKIQHSMLLQKFIDVMNEYNRIQLEYREKCKDRITRQLLISE
;
A
#
# COMPACT_ATOMS: atom_id res chain seq x y z
N MET A 1 0.94 -56.21 28.85
CA MET A 1 2.08 -55.47 28.26
C MET A 1 1.52 -54.24 27.57
N ALA A 2 1.96 -53.05 28.00
CA ALA A 2 1.30 -51.78 27.74
C ALA A 2 1.72 -51.13 26.42
N ASN A 3 0.72 -50.51 25.83
CA ASN A 3 0.60 -49.65 24.66
C ASN A 3 1.77 -48.65 24.42
N LYS A 4 2.35 -48.66 23.21
CA LYS A 4 3.18 -47.56 22.66
C LYS A 4 2.71 -47.27 21.23
N SER A 5 1.77 -46.34 21.06
CA SER A 5 1.40 -45.80 19.74
C SER A 5 0.84 -44.38 19.80
N SER A 6 1.30 -43.55 20.75
CA SER A 6 0.73 -42.20 20.98
C SER A 6 1.67 -41.03 20.67
N THR A 7 2.76 -41.21 19.92
CA THR A 7 3.74 -40.13 19.70
C THR A 7 3.87 -39.62 18.26
N ASN A 8 3.16 -40.16 17.26
CA ASN A 8 3.28 -39.72 15.86
C ASN A 8 2.18 -38.77 15.35
N THR A 9 1.09 -38.56 16.10
CA THR A 9 -0.01 -37.69 15.66
C THR A 9 0.17 -36.21 16.06
N VAL A 10 0.97 -35.95 17.10
CA VAL A 10 1.18 -34.59 17.65
C VAL A 10 2.06 -33.73 16.72
N THR A 11 3.09 -34.32 16.11
CA THR A 11 4.02 -33.62 15.19
C THR A 11 3.39 -33.21 13.86
N THR A 12 2.42 -33.99 13.36
CA THR A 12 1.71 -33.68 12.10
C THR A 12 0.70 -32.54 12.28
N ALA A 13 -0.01 -32.48 13.41
CA ALA A 13 -1.00 -31.44 13.68
C ALA A 13 -0.35 -30.06 13.89
N GLU A 14 0.80 -29.99 14.57
CA GLU A 14 1.58 -28.74 14.72
C GLU A 14 2.13 -28.24 13.38
N SER A 15 2.60 -29.16 12.53
CA SER A 15 3.10 -28.82 11.18
C SER A 15 1.99 -28.31 10.27
N ILE A 16 0.79 -28.92 10.29
CA ILE A 16 -0.40 -28.46 9.56
C ILE A 16 -0.85 -27.07 10.07
N THR A 17 -0.82 -26.86 11.39
CA THR A 17 -1.19 -25.58 12.00
C THR A 17 -0.20 -24.46 11.62
N LEU A 18 1.10 -24.78 11.49
CA LEU A 18 2.12 -23.84 11.07
C LEU A 18 2.01 -23.49 9.57
N LEU A 19 1.72 -24.48 8.72
CA LEU A 19 1.43 -24.26 7.29
C LEU A 19 0.23 -23.33 7.11
N ASN A 20 -0.86 -23.58 7.85
CA ASN A 20 -2.04 -22.71 7.82
C ASN A 20 -1.74 -21.26 8.25
N LYS A 21 -0.80 -21.03 9.18
CA LYS A 21 -0.41 -19.67 9.61
C LYS A 21 0.43 -18.94 8.58
N MET A 22 1.31 -19.65 7.86
CA MET A 22 2.08 -19.07 6.77
C MET A 22 1.19 -18.75 5.57
N ASP A 23 0.28 -19.64 5.21
CA ASP A 23 -0.64 -19.42 4.08
C ASP A 23 -1.52 -18.18 4.29
N VAL A 24 -2.04 -18.01 5.52
CA VAL A 24 -2.80 -16.80 5.90
C VAL A 24 -1.95 -15.54 5.77
N PHE A 25 -0.67 -15.59 6.18
CA PHE A 25 0.24 -14.46 6.02
C PHE A 25 0.51 -14.14 4.55
N LEU A 26 0.76 -15.15 3.71
CA LEU A 26 0.98 -14.95 2.28
C LEU A 26 -0.25 -14.39 1.58
N GLN A 27 -1.45 -14.82 1.99
CA GLN A 27 -2.70 -14.23 1.51
C GLN A 27 -2.83 -12.76 1.92
N GLU A 28 -2.48 -12.42 3.17
CA GLU A 28 -2.47 -11.02 3.62
C GLU A 28 -1.49 -10.16 2.82
N VAL A 29 -0.29 -10.68 2.55
CA VAL A 29 0.73 -10.05 1.70
C VAL A 29 0.17 -9.76 0.31
N GLU A 30 -0.56 -10.70 -0.30
CA GLU A 30 -1.17 -10.49 -1.61
C GLU A 30 -2.20 -9.36 -1.59
N VAL A 31 -3.09 -9.36 -0.60
CA VAL A 31 -4.11 -8.30 -0.45
C VAL A 31 -3.47 -6.92 -0.28
N ILE A 32 -2.35 -6.83 0.46
CA ILE A 32 -1.60 -5.57 0.60
C ILE A 32 -1.00 -5.18 -0.75
N ARG A 33 -0.39 -6.11 -1.47
CA ARG A 33 0.21 -5.86 -2.79
C ARG A 33 -0.81 -5.33 -3.78
N GLU A 34 -1.96 -5.99 -3.91
CA GLU A 34 -3.06 -5.56 -4.78
C GLU A 34 -3.58 -4.17 -4.38
N SER A 35 -3.66 -3.88 -3.08
CA SER A 35 -4.07 -2.55 -2.59
C SER A 35 -3.07 -1.47 -3.00
N ILE A 36 -1.76 -1.75 -2.94
CA ILE A 36 -0.70 -0.83 -3.38
C ILE A 36 -0.76 -0.65 -4.91
N ASP A 37 -0.99 -1.71 -5.68
CA ASP A 37 -1.12 -1.63 -7.14
C ASP A 37 -2.33 -0.78 -7.55
N LYS A 38 -3.47 -0.98 -6.89
CA LYS A 38 -4.67 -0.14 -7.09
C LYS A 38 -4.39 1.32 -6.74
N MET A 39 -3.63 1.59 -5.67
CA MET A 39 -3.21 2.96 -5.37
C MET A 39 -2.37 3.55 -6.49
N GLY A 40 -1.39 2.81 -7.01
CA GLY A 40 -0.56 3.24 -8.14
C GLY A 40 -1.40 3.61 -9.36
N PHE A 41 -2.38 2.78 -9.70
CA PHE A 41 -3.34 3.08 -10.77
C PHE A 41 -4.12 4.38 -10.50
N ASN A 42 -4.68 4.54 -9.30
CA ASN A 42 -5.42 5.76 -8.95
C ASN A 42 -4.53 7.01 -9.00
N VAL A 43 -3.25 6.91 -8.62
CA VAL A 43 -2.27 8.02 -8.71
C VAL A 43 -2.06 8.44 -10.17
N GLU A 44 -1.98 7.49 -11.09
CA GLU A 44 -1.90 7.78 -12.53
C GLU A 44 -3.17 8.49 -13.04
N GLU A 45 -4.35 8.03 -12.61
CA GLU A 45 -5.63 8.65 -13.00
C GLU A 45 -5.80 10.06 -12.43
N VAL A 46 -5.26 10.33 -11.22
CA VAL A 46 -5.15 11.68 -10.67
C VAL A 46 -4.30 12.57 -11.58
N ASN A 47 -3.15 12.08 -12.04
CA ASN A 47 -2.29 12.85 -12.95
C ASN A 47 -3.00 13.17 -14.27
N LYS A 48 -3.71 12.20 -14.86
CA LYS A 48 -4.50 12.42 -16.09
C LYS A 48 -5.59 13.47 -15.88
N SER A 49 -6.30 13.40 -14.75
CA SER A 49 -7.33 14.39 -14.39
C SER A 49 -6.73 15.79 -14.23
N HIS A 50 -5.58 15.92 -13.55
CA HIS A 50 -4.83 17.17 -13.44
C HIS A 50 -4.45 17.76 -14.80
N LEU A 51 -3.90 16.95 -15.71
CA LEU A 51 -3.54 17.38 -17.06
C LEU A 51 -4.77 17.85 -17.86
N LYS A 52 -5.89 17.15 -17.73
CA LYS A 52 -7.16 17.54 -18.37
C LYS A 52 -7.66 18.89 -17.85
N ILE A 53 -7.61 19.14 -16.54
CA ILE A 53 -7.99 20.43 -15.93
C ILE A 53 -7.04 21.56 -16.36
N LEU A 54 -5.76 21.27 -16.53
CA LEU A 54 -4.78 22.26 -16.97
C LEU A 54 -4.96 22.67 -18.44
N SER A 55 -5.37 21.73 -19.30
CA SER A 55 -5.55 21.93 -20.74
C SER A 55 -6.95 22.40 -21.15
N SER A 56 -7.97 22.16 -20.32
CA SER A 56 -9.34 22.62 -20.61
C SER A 56 -9.47 24.14 -20.45
N THR A 57 -10.09 24.79 -21.43
CA THR A 57 -10.47 26.22 -21.39
C THR A 57 -11.77 26.48 -20.62
N THR A 58 -12.49 25.43 -20.25
CA THR A 58 -13.77 25.47 -19.53
C THR A 58 -13.67 24.64 -18.25
N ASN A 59 -14.47 24.98 -17.22
CA ASN A 59 -14.53 24.22 -15.98
C ASN A 59 -15.29 22.89 -16.19
N ASP A 60 -14.56 21.79 -16.30
CA ASP A 60 -15.14 20.44 -16.34
C ASP A 60 -15.38 19.91 -14.92
N GLU A 61 -16.58 20.17 -14.39
CA GLU A 61 -17.00 19.74 -13.04
C GLU A 61 -17.00 18.22 -12.87
N ASN A 62 -17.19 17.44 -13.94
CA ASN A 62 -17.12 15.98 -13.87
C ASN A 62 -15.69 15.52 -13.59
N THR A 63 -14.70 16.13 -14.25
CA THR A 63 -13.28 15.82 -14.01
C THR A 63 -12.85 16.22 -12.59
N LYS A 64 -13.36 17.33 -12.05
CA LYS A 64 -13.09 17.72 -10.65
C LYS A 64 -13.65 16.72 -9.65
N ARG A 65 -14.90 16.28 -9.84
CA ARG A 65 -15.51 15.27 -8.95
C ARG A 65 -14.75 13.95 -9.02
N GLN A 66 -14.40 13.49 -10.22
CA GLN A 66 -13.59 12.27 -10.39
C GLN A 66 -12.24 12.39 -9.68
N LEU A 67 -11.58 13.55 -9.77
CA LEU A 67 -10.33 13.82 -9.06
C LEU A 67 -10.50 13.74 -7.53
N GLU A 68 -11.55 14.35 -6.98
CA GLU A 68 -11.85 14.30 -5.54
C GLU A 68 -12.09 12.86 -5.06
N ASP A 69 -12.87 12.08 -5.82
CA ASP A 69 -13.16 10.68 -5.52
C ASP A 69 -11.87 9.84 -5.52
N LEU A 70 -11.01 10.00 -6.55
CA LEU A 70 -9.73 9.32 -6.64
C LEU A 70 -8.80 9.67 -5.47
N MET A 71 -8.72 10.96 -5.10
CA MET A 71 -7.91 11.41 -3.96
C MET A 71 -8.42 10.83 -2.63
N ALA A 72 -9.74 10.78 -2.43
CA ALA A 72 -10.34 10.18 -1.25
C ALA A 72 -10.05 8.67 -1.17
N ASP A 73 -10.14 7.96 -2.30
CA ASP A 73 -9.86 6.53 -2.38
C ASP A 73 -8.38 6.20 -2.17
N ILE A 74 -7.46 7.01 -2.70
CA ILE A 74 -6.01 6.90 -2.41
C ILE A 74 -5.78 7.05 -0.91
N LYS A 75 -6.32 8.10 -0.28
CA LYS A 75 -6.13 8.36 1.16
C LYS A 75 -6.67 7.21 2.01
N ARG A 76 -7.86 6.71 1.68
CA ARG A 76 -8.50 5.58 2.41
C ARG A 76 -7.68 4.29 2.25
N THR A 77 -7.22 3.99 1.04
CA THR A 77 -6.44 2.77 0.76
C THR A 77 -5.06 2.85 1.41
N ALA A 78 -4.41 4.01 1.34
CA ALA A 78 -3.11 4.24 1.97
C ALA A 78 -3.15 4.03 3.49
N PHE A 79 -4.21 4.51 4.15
CA PHE A 79 -4.42 4.28 5.58
C PHE A 79 -4.51 2.78 5.90
N LYS A 80 -5.32 2.03 5.14
CA LYS A 80 -5.46 0.58 5.34
C LYS A 80 -4.15 -0.19 5.11
N VAL A 81 -3.41 0.15 4.05
CA VAL A 81 -2.11 -0.45 3.76
C VAL A 81 -1.13 -0.19 4.90
N ARG A 82 -1.07 1.05 5.39
CA ARG A 82 -0.21 1.43 6.52
C ARG A 82 -0.52 0.63 7.78
N GLU A 83 -1.79 0.48 8.14
CA GLU A 83 -2.19 -0.29 9.33
C GLU A 83 -1.78 -1.76 9.21
N LYS A 84 -1.94 -2.37 8.03
CA LYS A 84 -1.51 -3.75 7.79
C LYS A 84 0.01 -3.92 7.84
N LEU A 85 0.76 -3.02 7.21
CA LEU A 85 2.23 -3.04 7.28
C LEU A 85 2.72 -2.94 8.72
N LYS A 86 2.11 -2.04 9.52
CA LYS A 86 2.41 -1.88 10.93
C LYS A 86 2.11 -3.15 11.74
N ALA A 87 1.01 -3.85 11.45
CA ALA A 87 0.68 -5.12 12.10
C ALA A 87 1.74 -6.20 11.80
N ILE A 88 2.20 -6.29 10.55
CA ILE A 88 3.28 -7.20 10.15
C ILE A 88 4.60 -6.83 10.87
N GLU A 89 4.94 -5.54 10.93
CA GLU A 89 6.13 -5.04 11.64
C GLU A 89 6.09 -5.42 13.14
N MET A 90 4.94 -5.23 13.80
CA MET A 90 4.78 -5.62 15.20
C MET A 90 5.00 -7.12 15.40
N ASN A 91 4.44 -7.96 14.52
CA ASN A 91 4.65 -9.40 14.56
C ASN A 91 6.13 -9.77 14.39
N ILE A 92 6.83 -9.15 13.43
CA ILE A 92 8.28 -9.34 13.21
C ILE A 92 9.06 -9.00 14.48
N ASN A 93 8.76 -7.86 15.11
CA ASN A 93 9.45 -7.41 16.32
C ASN A 93 9.22 -8.37 17.51
N GLU A 94 8.03 -8.95 17.63
CA GLU A 94 7.74 -9.98 18.64
C GLU A 94 8.57 -11.25 18.41
N MET A 95 8.65 -11.72 17.16
CA MET A 95 9.46 -12.88 16.81
C MET A 95 10.95 -12.64 17.05
N GLU A 96 11.45 -11.44 16.74
CA GLU A 96 12.84 -11.06 16.97
C GLU A 96 13.19 -11.06 18.47
N ARG A 97 12.30 -10.52 19.32
CA ARG A 97 12.46 -10.57 20.79
C ARG A 97 12.47 -11.98 21.37
N SER A 98 11.76 -12.91 20.72
CA SER A 98 11.77 -14.33 21.11
C SER A 98 13.00 -15.10 20.60
N GLY A 99 13.90 -14.44 19.85
CA GLY A 99 15.09 -15.06 19.27
C GLY A 99 14.80 -15.98 18.09
N SER A 100 13.69 -15.78 17.37
CA SER A 100 13.30 -16.61 16.23
C SER A 100 14.15 -16.30 15.00
N GLU A 101 15.04 -17.22 14.60
CA GLU A 101 15.78 -17.17 13.33
C GLU A 101 15.20 -18.11 12.26
N SER A 102 13.91 -18.42 12.36
CA SER A 102 13.23 -19.37 11.47
C SER A 102 13.13 -18.88 10.02
N ALA A 103 12.87 -19.81 9.09
CA ALA A 103 12.57 -19.46 7.70
C ALA A 103 11.31 -18.57 7.59
N ASP A 104 10.29 -18.83 8.42
CA ASP A 104 9.07 -18.01 8.49
C ASP A 104 9.39 -16.57 8.89
N PHE A 105 10.20 -16.37 9.93
CA PHE A 105 10.67 -15.04 10.33
C PHE A 105 11.37 -14.29 9.18
N ARG A 106 12.28 -14.97 8.46
CA ARG A 106 12.98 -14.36 7.32
C ARG A 106 12.03 -14.00 6.18
N ILE A 107 11.09 -14.88 5.85
CA ILE A 107 10.08 -14.64 4.80
C ILE A 107 9.25 -13.39 5.15
N ARG A 108 8.77 -13.29 6.40
CA ARG A 108 7.97 -12.14 6.86
C ARG A 108 8.76 -10.83 6.76
N LYS A 109 10.02 -10.83 7.21
CA LYS A 109 10.91 -9.66 7.13
C LYS A 109 11.14 -9.20 5.69
N ILE A 110 11.37 -10.13 4.76
CA ILE A 110 11.55 -9.82 3.34
C ILE A 110 10.26 -9.26 2.73
N GLN A 111 9.12 -9.93 2.94
CA GLN A 111 7.83 -9.47 2.40
C GLN A 111 7.46 -8.08 2.93
N HIS A 112 7.62 -7.84 4.24
CA HIS A 112 7.38 -6.53 4.83
C HIS A 112 8.22 -5.43 4.17
N SER A 113 9.53 -5.62 4.05
CA SER A 113 10.43 -4.64 3.43
C SER A 113 10.08 -4.36 1.97
N MET A 114 9.74 -5.40 1.20
CA MET A 114 9.34 -5.24 -0.20
C MET A 114 8.03 -4.46 -0.35
N LEU A 115 7.01 -4.80 0.45
CA LEU A 115 5.73 -4.09 0.43
C LEU A 115 5.86 -2.65 0.92
N LEU A 116 6.67 -2.42 1.97
CA LEU A 116 6.92 -1.08 2.49
C LEU A 116 7.60 -0.19 1.46
N GLN A 117 8.63 -0.69 0.76
CA GLN A 117 9.30 0.06 -0.30
C GLN A 117 8.31 0.42 -1.41
N LYS A 118 7.53 -0.56 -1.90
CA LYS A 118 6.54 -0.34 -2.95
C LYS A 118 5.48 0.69 -2.52
N PHE A 119 5.03 0.64 -1.27
CA PHE A 119 4.09 1.61 -0.72
C PHE A 119 4.68 3.03 -0.67
N ILE A 120 5.94 3.16 -0.22
CA ILE A 120 6.65 4.43 -0.16
C ILE A 120 6.80 5.02 -1.57
N ASP A 121 7.17 4.20 -2.56
CA ASP A 121 7.36 4.65 -3.94
C ASP A 121 6.05 5.21 -4.52
N VAL A 122 4.93 4.51 -4.34
CA VAL A 122 3.61 4.99 -4.79
C VAL A 122 3.20 6.28 -4.08
N MET A 123 3.44 6.38 -2.77
CA MET A 123 3.11 7.59 -2.00
C MET A 123 4.00 8.78 -2.38
N ASN A 124 5.27 8.55 -2.67
CA ASN A 124 6.19 9.58 -3.15
C ASN A 124 5.74 10.11 -4.51
N GLU A 125 5.35 9.21 -5.42
CA GLU A 125 4.84 9.60 -6.73
C GLU A 125 3.54 10.41 -6.63
N TYR A 126 2.62 9.99 -5.76
CA TYR A 126 1.42 10.76 -5.46
C TYR A 126 1.74 12.18 -4.98
N ASN A 127 2.65 12.31 -4.01
CA ASN A 127 3.05 13.61 -3.47
C ASN A 127 3.73 14.48 -4.55
N ARG A 128 4.56 13.87 -5.41
CA ARG A 128 5.23 14.55 -6.52
C ARG A 128 4.21 15.13 -7.52
N ILE A 129 3.24 14.33 -7.96
CA ILE A 129 2.18 14.76 -8.89
C ILE A 129 1.33 15.88 -8.29
N GLN A 130 0.97 15.79 -7.01
CA GLN A 130 0.21 16.83 -6.32
C GLN A 130 0.98 18.15 -6.24
N LEU A 131 2.27 18.09 -5.92
CA LEU A 131 3.13 19.28 -5.88
C LEU A 131 3.27 19.90 -7.28
N GLU A 132 3.52 19.09 -8.31
CA GLU A 132 3.64 19.55 -9.69
C GLU A 132 2.37 20.24 -10.18
N TYR A 133 1.19 19.69 -9.87
CA TYR A 133 -0.09 20.31 -10.21
C TYR A 133 -0.28 21.66 -9.52
N ARG A 134 0.04 21.75 -8.23
CA ARG A 134 -0.05 23.00 -7.46
C ARG A 134 0.84 24.10 -8.04
N GLU A 135 2.08 23.78 -8.39
CA GLU A 135 3.00 24.76 -9.02
C GLU A 135 2.47 25.21 -10.39
N LYS A 136 1.97 24.29 -11.23
CA LYS A 136 1.36 24.66 -12.52
C LYS A 136 0.14 25.55 -12.37
N CYS A 137 -0.71 25.31 -11.36
CA CYS A 137 -1.85 26.18 -11.07
C CYS A 137 -1.38 27.59 -10.66
N LYS A 138 -0.35 27.69 -9.83
CA LYS A 138 0.23 28.97 -9.40
C LYS A 138 0.83 29.77 -10.57
N ASP A 139 1.55 29.10 -11.46
CA ASP A 139 2.10 29.73 -12.67
C ASP A 139 1.00 30.29 -13.57
N ARG A 140 -0.11 29.55 -13.72
CA ARG A 140 -1.25 29.97 -14.55
C ARG A 140 -1.91 31.24 -13.99
N ILE A 141 -2.10 31.32 -12.67
CA ILE A 141 -2.66 32.50 -12.00
C ILE A 141 -1.71 33.70 -12.14
N THR A 142 -0.42 33.51 -11.88
CA THR A 142 0.59 34.58 -12.01
C THR A 142 0.60 35.17 -13.43
N ARG A 143 0.57 34.33 -14.46
CA ARG A 143 0.49 34.80 -15.86
C ARG A 143 -0.81 35.55 -16.15
N GLN A 144 -1.95 35.08 -15.63
CA GLN A 144 -3.23 35.79 -15.82
C GLN A 144 -3.23 37.18 -15.18
N LEU A 145 -2.60 37.34 -14.02
CA LEU A 145 -2.44 38.65 -13.37
C LEU A 145 -1.55 39.60 -14.19
N LEU A 146 -0.41 39.12 -14.70
CA LEU A 146 0.52 39.93 -15.51
C LEU A 146 -0.04 40.36 -16.88
N ILE A 147 -1.06 39.66 -17.41
CA ILE A 147 -1.72 40.01 -18.68
C ILE A 147 -2.88 41.00 -18.45
N SER A 148 -3.31 41.17 -17.20
CA SER A 148 -4.44 42.03 -16.83
C SER A 148 -4.02 43.44 -16.39
N GLU A 149 -2.71 43.72 -16.33
CA GLU A 149 -2.10 45.05 -16.20
C GLU A 149 -1.62 45.55 -17.57
#